data_AF-A0A6B0XEI1-F1
#
_entry.id   AF-A0A6B0XEI1-F1
#
_cell.length_a   1.000
_cell.length_b   1.000
_cell.length_c   1.000
_cell.angle_alpha   90.00
_cell.angle_beta   90.00
_cell.angle_gamma   90.00
#
_symmetry.space_group_name_H-M   'P 1'
#
loop_
_entity.id
_entity.type
_entity.pdbx_description
1 polymer ?
#
loop_
_entity_poly.entity_id
_entity_poly.type
_entity_poly.pdbx_seq_one_letter_code
_entity_poly.pdbx_strand_id
1 'polypeptide(L)'
;MFPLIAALVLIAARLSAQQPERYAIEPLAEGYIDWTQHALFAYGDGTAPTAVSDPVQQRLHGLRNARDAAFHNMRELIGQVRLNADTQLQDADLDRDFQELVRVAIGSQSEDQGRYRIAVRLLLLGDFAATVLPKVEPIDPRSHDLSHFDDSPAVPTTADSLEMPAIADSLTTPATFDSLAVSATADSLTLSATTDSLAVDTPDSLATPPTADSLAADELVVFMPETPYTGLLVDVRGLGLQPSIAPRVISTEGHVIHGAATVDRSLATDYGVAGYDDDIDRAYTSERLGGEEANPFVVRATGTAGRYSGDAILDNFDAVQVLQADEVGDFLRQGRVTFLLGPSAELRSKPEPATFDDTYFDSTYTDTFMLEGMENEFEFYGEMEASDPQE
;
A
#
# COMPACT_ATOMS: atom_id res chain seq x y z
N MET A 1 21.51 9.87 34.53
CA MET A 1 21.89 9.50 33.15
C MET A 1 20.94 8.39 32.76
N PHE A 2 20.04 8.65 31.80
CA PHE A 2 18.72 8.00 31.66
C PHE A 2 17.78 8.26 32.88
N PRO A 3 16.44 8.33 32.71
CA PRO A 3 15.61 7.82 31.61
C PRO A 3 14.93 8.88 30.73
N LEU A 4 14.75 8.57 29.44
CA LEU A 4 13.95 9.37 28.48
C LEU A 4 13.29 8.46 27.43
N ILE A 5 12.53 7.45 27.89
CA ILE A 5 11.73 6.55 27.03
C ILE A 5 10.31 6.31 27.60
N ALA A 6 10.08 6.54 28.89
CA ALA A 6 8.80 6.22 29.57
C ALA A 6 7.73 7.34 29.54
N ALA A 7 7.76 8.26 28.57
CA ALA A 7 6.96 9.49 28.58
C ALA A 7 6.18 9.78 27.28
N LEU A 8 5.84 8.76 26.48
CA LEU A 8 5.12 8.92 25.19
C LEU A 8 3.78 8.15 25.10
N VAL A 9 3.15 7.78 26.23
CA VAL A 9 1.91 6.96 26.22
C VAL A 9 0.75 7.60 27.02
N LEU A 10 0.97 8.72 27.72
CA LEU A 10 -0.02 9.31 28.63
C LEU A 10 -0.22 10.84 28.49
N ILE A 11 -0.14 11.37 27.27
CA ILE A 11 -0.67 12.70 26.90
C ILE A 11 -1.45 12.59 25.58
N ALA A 12 -2.51 11.78 25.58
CA ALA A 12 -3.40 11.58 24.42
C ALA A 12 -4.67 12.45 24.45
N ALA A 13 -4.69 13.50 25.28
CA ALA A 13 -5.79 14.46 25.35
C ALA A 13 -5.23 15.89 25.46
N ARG A 14 -5.46 16.69 24.42
CA ARG A 14 -5.09 18.12 24.27
C ARG A 14 -3.62 18.46 24.01
N LEU A 15 -3.05 17.90 22.94
CA LEU A 15 -2.22 18.71 22.03
C LEU A 15 -2.30 18.16 20.60
N SER A 16 -3.25 18.68 19.81
CA SER A 16 -3.42 18.30 18.40
C SER A 16 -2.44 19.08 17.51
N ALA A 17 -1.14 18.82 17.71
CA ALA A 17 -0.06 19.46 16.98
C ALA A 17 0.80 18.39 16.28
N GLN A 18 0.47 18.14 15.00
CA GLN A 18 1.34 17.54 13.98
C GLN A 18 2.35 16.51 14.49
N GLN A 19 1.88 15.32 14.89
CA GLN A 19 2.71 14.14 14.66
C GLN A 19 2.71 13.87 13.16
N PRO A 20 3.86 13.59 12.51
CA PRO A 20 3.87 13.21 11.11
C PRO A 20 3.03 11.95 10.94
N GLU A 21 2.09 11.96 10.00
CA GLU A 21 1.29 10.77 9.69
C GLU A 21 2.24 9.65 9.27
N ARG A 22 2.29 8.59 10.08
CA ARG A 22 3.16 7.44 9.85
C ARG A 22 2.43 6.43 8.98
N TYR A 23 2.47 6.63 7.67
CA TYR A 23 1.74 5.80 6.70
C TYR A 23 2.20 4.33 6.70
N ALA A 24 3.40 4.04 7.19
CA ALA A 24 3.90 2.68 7.38
C ALA A 24 3.53 2.05 8.75
N ILE A 25 2.75 2.75 9.60
CA ILE A 25 2.16 2.19 10.83
C ILE A 25 0.64 2.15 10.72
N GLU A 26 0.09 0.95 10.82
CA GLU A 26 -1.35 0.70 10.74
C GLU A 26 -1.94 0.48 12.14
N PRO A 27 -2.79 1.40 12.65
CA PRO A 27 -3.43 1.24 13.95
C PRO A 27 -4.55 0.19 13.88
N LEU A 28 -4.58 -0.69 14.88
CA LEU A 28 -5.64 -1.70 15.08
C LEU A 28 -6.31 -1.46 16.44
N ALA A 29 -7.50 -2.04 16.66
CA ALA A 29 -8.29 -1.77 17.87
C ALA A 29 -7.55 -2.07 19.19
N GLU A 30 -6.77 -3.16 19.21
CA GLU A 30 -6.00 -3.63 20.38
C GLU A 30 -4.50 -3.79 20.04
N GLY A 31 -3.98 -3.01 19.10
CA GLY A 31 -2.63 -3.20 18.58
C GLY A 31 -2.26 -2.27 17.43
N TYR A 32 -1.19 -2.62 16.71
CA TYR A 32 -0.80 -1.96 15.47
C TYR A 32 0.16 -2.86 14.67
N ILE A 33 0.25 -2.64 13.36
CA ILE A 33 1.30 -3.22 12.52
C ILE A 33 2.31 -2.13 12.18
N ASP A 34 3.59 -2.38 12.46
CA ASP A 34 4.70 -1.58 11.95
C ASP A 34 5.25 -2.28 10.71
N TRP A 35 4.91 -1.75 9.54
CA TRP A 35 5.33 -2.30 8.25
C TRP A 35 6.79 -1.95 7.91
N THR A 36 7.39 -0.95 8.58
CA THR A 36 8.84 -0.66 8.47
C THR A 36 9.67 -1.71 9.20
N GLN A 37 9.16 -2.21 10.34
CA GLN A 37 9.80 -3.23 11.17
C GLN A 37 9.33 -4.66 10.89
N HIS A 38 8.39 -4.84 9.96
CA HIS A 38 7.68 -6.09 9.71
C HIS A 38 7.20 -6.75 11.02
N ALA A 39 6.48 -6.00 11.85
CA ALA A 39 6.11 -6.43 13.19
C ALA A 39 4.66 -6.09 13.54
N LEU A 40 3.87 -7.11 13.91
CA LEU A 40 2.56 -6.95 14.52
C LEU A 40 2.72 -6.84 16.05
N PHE A 41 2.06 -5.86 16.65
CA PHE A 41 2.00 -5.67 18.09
C PHE A 41 0.54 -5.77 18.57
N ALA A 42 0.33 -6.46 19.68
CA ALA A 42 -0.96 -6.52 20.37
C ALA A 42 -0.78 -6.10 21.83
N TYR A 43 -1.71 -5.29 22.32
CA TYR A 43 -1.81 -4.89 23.72
C TYR A 43 -2.75 -5.82 24.47
N GLY A 44 -2.57 -5.91 25.79
CA GLY A 44 -3.52 -6.55 26.68
C GLY A 44 -3.53 -5.86 28.03
N ASP A 45 -4.74 -5.61 28.54
CA ASP A 45 -5.00 -5.06 29.86
C ASP A 45 -5.42 -6.18 30.83
N GLY A 46 -4.99 -6.06 32.08
CA GLY A 46 -5.32 -7.01 33.14
C GLY A 46 -5.41 -6.35 34.51
N THR A 47 -6.22 -6.92 35.39
CA THR A 47 -6.39 -6.47 36.77
C THR A 47 -6.17 -7.62 37.74
N ALA A 48 -5.80 -7.31 38.97
CA ALA A 48 -5.75 -8.30 40.05
C ALA A 48 -7.18 -8.65 40.53
N PRO A 49 -7.43 -9.91 40.97
CA PRO A 49 -8.67 -10.22 41.69
C PRO A 49 -8.79 -9.38 42.95
N THR A 50 -9.96 -8.80 43.22
CA THR A 50 -10.20 -7.90 44.36
C THR A 50 -9.98 -8.53 45.74
N ALA A 51 -10.02 -9.87 45.82
CA ALA A 51 -9.70 -10.63 47.03
C ALA A 51 -8.20 -10.68 47.36
N VAL A 52 -7.31 -10.35 46.41
CA VAL A 52 -5.86 -10.29 46.63
C VAL A 52 -5.49 -8.88 47.11
N SER A 53 -5.04 -8.77 48.36
CA SER A 53 -4.67 -7.47 48.97
C SER A 53 -3.17 -7.20 49.08
N ASP A 54 -2.31 -8.23 48.91
CA ASP A 54 -0.86 -8.05 48.88
C ASP A 54 -0.44 -7.40 47.55
N PRO A 55 0.18 -6.20 47.53
CA PRO A 55 0.58 -5.50 46.31
C PRO A 55 1.48 -6.33 45.39
N VAL A 56 2.34 -7.21 45.93
CA VAL A 56 3.21 -8.07 45.12
C VAL A 56 2.40 -9.12 44.37
N GLN A 57 1.41 -9.73 45.04
CA GLN A 57 0.50 -10.68 44.41
C GLN A 57 -0.46 -9.98 43.44
N GLN A 58 -0.96 -8.79 43.78
CA GLN A 58 -1.78 -7.97 42.88
C GLN A 58 -1.04 -7.72 41.56
N ARG A 59 0.20 -7.21 41.62
CA ARG A 59 1.02 -6.97 40.44
C ARG A 59 1.31 -8.24 39.65
N LEU A 60 1.60 -9.35 40.32
CA LEU A 60 1.85 -10.64 39.65
C LEU A 60 0.60 -11.18 38.94
N HIS A 61 -0.57 -11.08 39.55
CA HIS A 61 -1.85 -11.48 38.95
C HIS A 61 -2.25 -10.57 37.79
N GLY A 62 -2.16 -9.25 37.98
CA GLY A 62 -2.50 -8.27 36.96
C GLY A 62 -1.63 -8.39 35.71
N LEU A 63 -0.31 -8.53 35.86
CA LEU A 63 0.61 -8.74 34.74
C LEU A 63 0.41 -10.08 34.03
N ARG A 64 -0.01 -11.15 34.75
CA ARG A 64 -0.41 -12.42 34.12
C ARG A 64 -1.66 -12.25 33.27
N ASN A 65 -2.72 -11.69 33.86
CA ASN A 65 -3.99 -11.44 33.16
C ASN A 65 -3.80 -10.52 31.93
N ALA A 66 -2.96 -9.48 32.06
CA ALA A 66 -2.61 -8.57 30.96
C ALA A 66 -1.86 -9.29 29.83
N ARG A 67 -0.93 -10.19 30.18
CA ARG A 67 -0.25 -11.04 29.20
C ARG A 67 -1.25 -11.96 28.49
N ASP A 68 -2.12 -12.64 29.23
CA ASP A 68 -3.06 -13.61 28.67
C ASP A 68 -4.05 -12.91 27.71
N ALA A 69 -4.51 -11.69 28.07
CA ALA A 69 -5.27 -10.80 27.18
C ALA A 69 -4.47 -10.40 25.93
N ALA A 70 -3.20 -10.02 26.06
CA ALA A 70 -2.37 -9.62 24.92
C ALA A 70 -2.14 -10.80 23.93
N PHE A 71 -1.95 -12.02 24.45
CA PHE A 71 -1.88 -13.23 23.63
C PHE A 71 -3.25 -13.60 23.02
N HIS A 72 -4.37 -13.30 23.67
CA HIS A 72 -5.70 -13.46 23.05
C HIS A 72 -5.89 -12.49 21.88
N ASN A 73 -5.71 -11.19 22.12
CA ASN A 73 -5.82 -10.14 21.11
C ASN A 73 -4.90 -10.43 19.91
N MET A 74 -3.66 -10.86 20.14
CA MET A 74 -2.72 -11.24 19.07
C MET A 74 -3.29 -12.31 18.11
N ARG A 75 -4.08 -13.29 18.59
CA ARG A 75 -4.67 -14.32 17.70
C ARG A 75 -5.68 -13.71 16.72
N GLU A 76 -6.51 -12.78 17.20
CA GLU A 76 -7.48 -12.06 16.36
C GLU A 76 -6.80 -11.07 15.40
N LEU A 77 -5.73 -10.40 15.83
CA LEU A 77 -5.01 -9.44 15.00
C LEU A 77 -4.18 -10.11 13.89
N ILE A 78 -3.65 -11.33 14.11
CA ILE A 78 -2.94 -12.09 13.06
C ILE A 78 -3.85 -12.31 11.84
N GLY A 79 -5.13 -12.66 12.07
CA GLY A 79 -6.08 -12.88 10.98
C GLY A 79 -6.27 -11.66 10.06
N GLN A 80 -6.18 -10.45 10.63
CA GLN A 80 -6.39 -9.18 9.91
C GLN A 80 -5.20 -8.78 9.02
N VAL A 81 -4.01 -9.35 9.23
CA VAL A 81 -2.83 -9.01 8.43
C VAL A 81 -3.05 -9.43 6.98
N ARG A 82 -2.81 -8.52 6.04
CA ARG A 82 -2.89 -8.80 4.60
C ARG A 82 -1.71 -9.65 4.15
N LEU A 83 -1.98 -10.81 3.58
CA LEU A 83 -0.97 -11.66 2.96
C LEU A 83 -0.51 -11.05 1.63
N ASN A 84 -1.46 -10.67 0.78
CA ASN A 84 -1.24 -10.02 -0.50
C ASN A 84 -2.40 -9.05 -0.80
N ALA A 85 -2.53 -8.59 -2.04
CA ALA A 85 -3.57 -7.64 -2.44
C ALA A 85 -5.01 -8.18 -2.44
N ASP A 86 -5.23 -9.49 -2.30
CA ASP A 86 -6.56 -10.12 -2.40
C ASP A 86 -6.92 -11.04 -1.21
N THR A 87 -5.95 -11.35 -0.34
CA THR A 87 -6.08 -12.34 0.75
C THR A 87 -5.56 -11.78 2.08
N GLN A 88 -6.38 -11.87 3.14
CA GLN A 88 -5.93 -11.72 4.53
C GLN A 88 -5.60 -13.08 5.15
N LEU A 89 -4.77 -13.14 6.19
CA LEU A 89 -4.33 -14.42 6.77
C LEU A 89 -5.49 -15.25 7.34
N GLN A 90 -6.59 -14.63 7.78
CA GLN A 90 -7.82 -15.33 8.16
C GLN A 90 -8.46 -16.12 7.02
N ASP A 91 -8.23 -15.72 5.76
CA ASP A 91 -8.81 -16.33 4.56
C ASP A 91 -7.84 -17.35 3.91
N ALA A 92 -6.59 -17.45 4.40
CA ALA A 92 -5.49 -18.17 3.77
C ALA A 92 -5.39 -19.67 4.13
N ASP A 93 -6.41 -20.24 4.79
CA ASP A 93 -6.51 -21.66 5.23
C ASP A 93 -5.23 -22.22 5.87
N LEU A 94 -4.70 -21.51 6.87
CA LEU A 94 -3.43 -21.82 7.53
C LEU A 94 -3.64 -22.75 8.73
N ASP A 95 -3.37 -24.06 8.57
CA ASP A 95 -3.34 -25.05 9.65
C ASP A 95 -2.08 -24.92 10.54
N ARG A 96 -1.91 -23.77 11.21
CA ARG A 96 -0.77 -23.45 12.07
C ARG A 96 -1.13 -22.52 13.24
N ASP A 97 -0.58 -22.81 14.42
CA ASP A 97 -0.60 -21.91 15.58
C ASP A 97 0.71 -21.11 15.66
N PHE A 98 0.60 -19.78 15.59
CA PHE A 98 1.75 -18.86 15.63
C PHE A 98 2.14 -18.41 17.05
N GLN A 99 1.45 -18.89 18.10
CA GLN A 99 1.73 -18.51 19.49
C GLN A 99 3.20 -18.72 19.92
N GLU A 100 3.86 -19.76 19.40
CA GLU A 100 5.26 -20.05 19.70
C GLU A 100 6.25 -19.03 19.09
N LEU A 101 5.80 -18.17 18.17
CA LEU A 101 6.59 -17.07 17.61
C LEU A 101 6.37 -15.74 18.34
N VAL A 102 5.26 -15.60 19.07
CA VAL A 102 4.90 -14.38 19.82
C VAL A 102 5.84 -14.19 21.02
N ARG A 103 6.35 -12.97 21.21
CA ARG A 103 7.24 -12.58 22.32
C ARG A 103 6.67 -11.39 23.08
N VAL A 104 6.94 -11.29 24.38
CA VAL A 104 6.62 -10.05 25.14
C VAL A 104 7.51 -8.92 24.64
N ALA A 105 6.94 -7.77 24.31
CA ALA A 105 7.70 -6.59 23.93
C ALA A 105 8.44 -6.03 25.15
N ILE A 106 9.77 -5.92 25.05
CA ILE A 106 10.63 -5.49 26.16
C ILE A 106 10.26 -4.05 26.56
N GLY A 107 10.13 -3.81 27.87
CA GLY A 107 9.79 -2.48 28.40
C GLY A 107 8.31 -2.07 28.24
N SER A 108 7.45 -2.91 27.65
CA SER A 108 6.02 -2.58 27.43
C SER A 108 5.14 -2.65 28.69
N GLN A 109 5.67 -3.10 29.83
CA GLN A 109 4.90 -3.26 31.06
C GLN A 109 4.61 -1.90 31.69
N SER A 110 3.33 -1.54 31.83
CA SER A 110 2.90 -0.38 32.60
C SER A 110 1.82 -0.75 33.63
N GLU A 111 1.65 0.12 34.62
CA GLU A 111 0.67 0.01 35.69
C GLU A 111 0.04 1.40 35.90
N ASP A 112 -1.28 1.48 35.82
CA ASP A 112 -2.08 2.67 36.13
C ASP A 112 -3.28 2.27 36.99
N GLN A 113 -3.36 2.79 38.21
CA GLN A 113 -4.48 2.59 39.15
C GLN A 113 -4.92 1.12 39.34
N GLY A 114 -3.97 0.18 39.35
CA GLY A 114 -4.24 -1.27 39.52
C GLY A 114 -4.69 -1.99 38.24
N ARG A 115 -4.71 -1.29 37.10
CA ARG A 115 -4.70 -1.88 35.75
C ARG A 115 -3.27 -2.03 35.29
N TYR A 116 -2.95 -3.19 34.75
CA TYR A 116 -1.65 -3.55 34.21
C TYR A 116 -1.80 -3.71 32.71
N ARG A 117 -0.85 -3.17 31.94
CA ARG A 117 -0.80 -3.31 30.48
C ARG A 117 0.51 -3.96 30.06
N ILE A 118 0.44 -4.85 29.08
CA ILE A 118 1.58 -5.46 28.42
C ILE A 118 1.37 -5.41 26.90
N ALA A 119 2.44 -5.26 26.13
CA ALA A 119 2.42 -5.51 24.69
C ALA A 119 3.16 -6.81 24.36
N VAL A 120 2.65 -7.54 23.39
CA VAL A 120 3.32 -8.68 22.75
C VAL A 120 3.57 -8.36 21.28
N ARG A 121 4.63 -8.92 20.72
CA ARG A 121 5.08 -8.71 19.34
C ARG A 121 5.21 -10.05 18.62
N LEU A 122 4.76 -10.07 17.38
CA LEU A 122 5.06 -11.08 16.38
C LEU A 122 5.91 -10.43 15.29
N LEU A 123 7.01 -11.07 14.89
CA LEU A 123 7.73 -10.69 13.68
C LEU A 123 7.04 -11.36 12.49
N LEU A 124 6.82 -10.59 11.43
CA LEU A 124 6.21 -11.04 10.17
C LEU A 124 7.26 -11.61 9.19
N LEU A 125 8.49 -11.79 9.65
CA LEU A 125 9.65 -12.36 8.94
C LEU A 125 10.07 -13.69 9.60
N GLY A 126 11.07 -14.36 9.04
CA GLY A 126 11.61 -15.63 9.54
C GLY A 126 10.55 -16.75 9.49
N ASP A 127 10.46 -17.57 10.55
CA ASP A 127 9.53 -18.71 10.64
C ASP A 127 8.07 -18.38 10.27
N PHE A 128 7.62 -17.14 10.54
CA PHE A 128 6.30 -16.66 10.14
C PHE A 128 6.19 -16.51 8.62
N ALA A 129 7.08 -15.73 8.00
CA ALA A 129 7.14 -15.56 6.55
C ALA A 129 7.33 -16.90 5.82
N ALA A 130 8.22 -17.76 6.32
CA ALA A 130 8.46 -19.10 5.78
C ALA A 130 7.16 -19.91 5.63
N THR A 131 6.27 -19.75 6.61
CA THR A 131 4.98 -20.45 6.71
C THR A 131 3.90 -19.83 5.82
N VAL A 132 3.74 -18.51 5.84
CA VAL A 132 2.60 -17.82 5.19
C VAL A 132 2.86 -17.43 3.74
N LEU A 133 4.12 -17.23 3.33
CA LEU A 133 4.43 -16.83 1.95
C LEU A 133 3.97 -17.91 0.95
N PRO A 134 3.29 -17.52 -0.14
CA PRO A 134 2.71 -18.47 -1.09
C PRO A 134 3.79 -19.35 -1.73
N LYS A 135 3.47 -20.62 -1.99
CA LYS A 135 4.37 -21.56 -2.66
C LYS A 135 4.17 -21.48 -4.16
N VAL A 136 4.74 -20.43 -4.76
CA VAL A 136 4.72 -20.22 -6.22
C VAL A 136 6.01 -20.77 -6.83
N GLU A 137 5.94 -21.25 -8.07
CA GLU A 137 7.13 -21.58 -8.85
C GLU A 137 7.93 -20.29 -9.13
N PRO A 138 9.27 -20.29 -9.03
CA PRO A 138 10.06 -19.09 -9.28
C PRO A 138 9.90 -18.59 -10.71
N ILE A 139 9.47 -17.34 -10.86
CA ILE A 139 9.43 -16.64 -12.14
C ILE A 139 10.79 -15.95 -12.30
N ASP A 140 11.51 -16.25 -13.39
CA ASP A 140 12.62 -15.41 -13.82
C ASP A 140 12.01 -14.15 -14.48
N PRO A 141 12.11 -12.95 -13.87
CA PRO A 141 11.53 -11.74 -14.43
C PRO A 141 12.19 -11.30 -15.75
N ARG A 142 13.34 -11.91 -16.12
CA ARG A 142 14.04 -11.67 -17.39
C ARG A 142 13.68 -12.69 -18.48
N SER A 143 12.92 -13.74 -18.13
CA SER A 143 12.44 -14.70 -19.13
C SER A 143 11.41 -14.04 -20.06
N HIS A 144 11.66 -14.11 -21.36
CA HIS A 144 10.75 -13.58 -22.39
C HIS A 144 9.54 -14.51 -22.64
N ASP A 145 9.24 -15.42 -21.71
CA ASP A 145 8.20 -16.43 -21.86
C ASP A 145 6.86 -15.91 -21.30
N LEU A 146 6.17 -15.12 -22.12
CA LEU A 146 4.88 -14.52 -21.80
C LEU A 146 3.71 -15.53 -21.78
N SER A 147 3.99 -16.84 -21.85
CA SER A 147 2.95 -17.88 -21.97
C SER A 147 2.34 -18.37 -20.65
N HIS A 148 2.86 -17.95 -19.50
CA HIS A 148 2.53 -18.56 -18.20
C HIS A 148 1.29 -17.98 -17.47
N PHE A 149 0.45 -17.20 -18.16
CA PHE A 149 -0.67 -16.46 -17.57
C PHE A 149 -2.05 -16.92 -18.08
N ASP A 150 -2.40 -18.18 -17.83
CA ASP A 150 -3.80 -18.62 -17.78
C ASP A 150 -4.11 -19.25 -16.41
N ASP A 151 -4.20 -18.39 -15.39
CA ASP A 151 -4.79 -18.72 -14.09
C ASP A 151 -6.23 -18.19 -14.03
N SER A 152 -7.00 -18.51 -15.08
CA SER A 152 -8.46 -18.50 -14.98
C SER A 152 -8.85 -19.61 -14.00
N PRO A 153 -9.60 -19.34 -12.91
CA PRO A 153 -9.95 -20.37 -11.95
C PRO A 153 -10.77 -21.47 -12.64
N ALA A 154 -10.18 -22.66 -12.76
CA ALA A 154 -10.78 -23.78 -13.45
C ALA A 154 -12.11 -24.16 -12.78
N VAL A 155 -13.23 -23.82 -13.45
CA VAL A 155 -14.56 -24.24 -13.03
C VAL A 155 -14.57 -25.76 -13.04
N PRO A 156 -14.82 -26.45 -11.91
CA PRO A 156 -14.80 -27.91 -11.87
C PRO A 156 -16.03 -28.44 -12.61
N THR A 157 -15.84 -28.83 -13.88
CA THR A 157 -16.83 -29.57 -14.65
C THR A 157 -16.98 -30.98 -14.08
N THR A 158 -17.82 -31.11 -13.07
CA THR A 158 -18.35 -32.38 -12.58
C THR A 158 -19.27 -33.00 -13.64
N ALA A 159 -18.67 -33.74 -14.57
CA ALA A 159 -19.35 -34.73 -15.41
C ALA A 159 -19.00 -36.13 -14.89
N ASP A 160 -19.67 -36.50 -13.80
CA ASP A 160 -19.58 -37.84 -13.21
C ASP A 160 -19.99 -38.91 -14.22
N SER A 161 -19.30 -40.06 -14.19
CA SER A 161 -19.48 -41.13 -15.15
C SER A 161 -20.71 -41.98 -14.83
N LEU A 162 -21.87 -41.59 -15.38
CA LEU A 162 -23.06 -42.43 -15.34
C LEU A 162 -23.14 -43.34 -16.57
N GLU A 163 -22.83 -44.62 -16.34
CA GLU A 163 -23.12 -45.71 -17.25
C GLU A 163 -24.62 -45.74 -17.62
N MET A 164 -24.95 -45.99 -18.90
CA MET A 164 -26.29 -46.34 -19.35
C MET A 164 -26.25 -47.65 -20.12
N PRO A 165 -27.03 -48.68 -19.73
CA PRO A 165 -27.13 -49.93 -20.48
C PRO A 165 -27.90 -49.73 -21.79
N ALA A 166 -27.45 -50.41 -22.84
CA ALA A 166 -28.12 -50.42 -24.13
C ALA A 166 -29.44 -51.22 -24.08
N ILE A 167 -30.53 -50.62 -24.57
CA ILE A 167 -31.75 -51.32 -24.99
C ILE A 167 -32.14 -50.77 -26.37
N ALA A 168 -32.56 -51.66 -27.27
CA ALA A 168 -32.88 -51.36 -28.67
C ALA A 168 -34.36 -50.93 -28.87
N ASP A 169 -34.78 -50.88 -30.14
CA ASP A 169 -36.11 -50.50 -30.68
C ASP A 169 -36.46 -48.99 -30.68
N SER A 170 -37.16 -48.44 -31.68
CA SER A 170 -37.50 -48.91 -33.04
C SER A 170 -38.02 -47.75 -33.94
N LEU A 171 -37.78 -47.84 -35.25
CA LEU A 171 -38.62 -47.34 -36.37
C LEU A 171 -39.22 -45.90 -36.39
N THR A 172 -38.81 -45.08 -37.38
CA THR A 172 -39.62 -44.49 -38.50
C THR A 172 -39.14 -43.10 -38.99
N THR A 173 -39.34 -42.83 -40.29
CA THR A 173 -38.99 -41.62 -41.08
C THR A 173 -40.30 -40.94 -41.59
N PRO A 174 -40.35 -39.93 -42.50
CA PRO A 174 -39.31 -39.11 -43.18
C PRO A 174 -39.62 -37.59 -43.36
N ALA A 175 -38.70 -36.87 -44.07
CA ALA A 175 -38.91 -35.65 -44.89
C ALA A 175 -39.14 -34.28 -44.16
N THR A 176 -38.82 -33.08 -44.68
CA THR A 176 -38.29 -32.62 -46.01
C THR A 176 -37.60 -31.23 -45.87
N PHE A 177 -37.11 -30.67 -47.00
CA PHE A 177 -36.46 -29.36 -47.21
C PHE A 177 -34.96 -29.29 -46.86
N ASP A 178 -33.99 -29.22 -47.77
CA ASP A 178 -33.80 -28.59 -49.11
C ASP A 178 -32.97 -27.29 -49.04
N SER A 179 -31.72 -27.44 -49.50
CA SER A 179 -30.80 -26.50 -50.15
C SER A 179 -30.88 -25.00 -49.84
N LEU A 180 -29.71 -24.40 -49.56
CA LEU A 180 -28.93 -23.71 -50.61
C LEU A 180 -27.46 -23.52 -50.17
N ALA A 181 -26.57 -23.35 -51.14
CA ALA A 181 -25.12 -23.41 -50.99
C ALA A 181 -24.42 -22.10 -51.43
N VAL A 182 -23.09 -22.19 -51.62
CA VAL A 182 -22.15 -21.19 -52.18
C VAL A 182 -21.60 -20.18 -51.17
N SER A 183 -20.32 -19.80 -51.19
CA SER A 183 -19.04 -20.48 -51.46
C SER A 183 -17.93 -19.48 -51.10
N ALA A 184 -16.76 -19.96 -50.65
CA ALA A 184 -15.58 -19.11 -50.50
C ALA A 184 -14.95 -18.73 -51.86
N THR A 185 -14.21 -17.63 -51.88
CA THR A 185 -12.87 -17.50 -52.50
C THR A 185 -12.14 -16.29 -51.92
N ALA A 186 -10.89 -16.47 -51.52
CA ALA A 186 -9.91 -15.38 -51.43
C ALA A 186 -9.35 -15.08 -52.82
N ASP A 187 -8.80 -13.88 -53.05
CA ASP A 187 -7.56 -13.80 -53.83
C ASP A 187 -6.72 -12.53 -53.55
N SER A 188 -5.43 -12.65 -53.85
CA SER A 188 -4.37 -11.66 -53.72
C SER A 188 -4.12 -10.95 -55.05
N LEU A 189 -3.66 -9.68 -55.04
CA LEU A 189 -3.01 -9.07 -56.20
C LEU A 189 -1.82 -8.18 -55.84
N THR A 190 -0.74 -8.37 -56.59
CA THR A 190 0.55 -7.69 -56.47
C THR A 190 0.78 -6.63 -57.54
N LEU A 191 1.56 -5.60 -57.19
CA LEU A 191 2.51 -4.83 -58.02
C LEU A 191 2.21 -4.54 -59.51
N SER A 192 2.34 -3.26 -59.88
CA SER A 192 2.88 -2.85 -61.19
C SER A 192 3.51 -1.46 -61.10
N ALA A 193 4.64 -1.29 -61.78
CA ALA A 193 5.37 -0.02 -61.89
C ALA A 193 5.44 0.41 -63.36
N THR A 194 5.42 1.72 -63.62
CA THR A 194 5.76 2.30 -64.93
C THR A 194 6.50 3.63 -64.77
N THR A 195 7.65 3.71 -65.44
CA THR A 195 8.51 4.90 -65.61
C THR A 195 8.02 5.81 -66.74
N ASP A 196 8.21 7.14 -66.65
CA ASP A 196 8.38 7.97 -67.86
C ASP A 196 9.22 9.27 -67.67
N SER A 197 9.77 9.73 -68.79
CA SER A 197 10.74 10.81 -69.12
C SER A 197 10.09 12.21 -69.28
N LEU A 198 10.74 13.37 -69.55
CA LEU A 198 12.07 14.05 -69.51
C LEU A 198 11.73 15.52 -69.93
N ALA A 199 12.52 16.61 -69.83
CA ALA A 199 13.63 17.14 -69.03
C ALA A 199 13.95 18.57 -69.58
N VAL A 200 15.11 19.18 -69.25
CA VAL A 200 15.75 20.33 -69.98
C VAL A 200 15.02 21.70 -69.83
N ASP A 201 15.65 22.86 -69.56
CA ASP A 201 17.05 23.26 -69.31
C ASP A 201 17.20 24.52 -68.41
N THR A 202 18.37 24.64 -67.75
CA THR A 202 19.23 25.79 -67.28
C THR A 202 18.82 27.29 -67.35
N PRO A 203 19.64 28.25 -66.83
CA PRO A 203 20.37 28.29 -65.55
C PRO A 203 20.30 29.68 -64.84
N ASP A 204 20.72 29.76 -63.57
CA ASP A 204 21.53 30.91 -63.12
C ASP A 204 22.51 30.51 -62.00
N SER A 205 23.57 31.30 -61.81
CA SER A 205 24.76 30.97 -61.02
C SER A 205 24.97 31.97 -59.89
N LEU A 206 25.45 31.49 -58.73
CA LEU A 206 26.68 31.98 -58.07
C LEU A 206 26.86 31.36 -56.65
N ALA A 207 28.01 30.71 -56.45
CA ALA A 207 28.82 30.45 -55.23
C ALA A 207 28.16 30.56 -53.82
N THR A 208 28.37 29.65 -52.85
CA THR A 208 29.62 28.96 -52.45
C THR A 208 29.40 27.56 -51.81
N PRO A 209 30.45 26.71 -51.66
CA PRO A 209 30.37 25.33 -51.12
C PRO A 209 31.04 25.18 -49.72
N PRO A 210 31.25 23.96 -49.18
CA PRO A 210 30.23 23.05 -48.68
C PRO A 210 30.52 22.58 -47.23
N THR A 211 29.48 22.20 -46.48
CA THR A 211 29.66 21.33 -45.30
C THR A 211 28.81 20.10 -45.52
N ALA A 212 29.46 18.96 -45.71
CA ALA A 212 28.79 17.67 -45.62
C ALA A 212 28.44 17.46 -44.15
N ASP A 213 27.14 17.47 -43.83
CA ASP A 213 26.69 16.91 -42.56
C ASP A 213 26.21 15.48 -42.81
N SER A 214 26.65 14.59 -41.94
CA SER A 214 26.58 13.16 -42.15
C SER A 214 25.18 12.64 -41.89
N LEU A 215 24.79 11.60 -42.64
CA LEU A 215 23.80 10.65 -42.15
C LEU A 215 24.38 9.98 -40.90
N ALA A 216 24.10 10.54 -39.73
CA ALA A 216 24.30 9.85 -38.46
C ALA A 216 23.18 8.81 -38.32
N ALA A 217 23.56 7.59 -37.97
CA ALA A 217 22.59 6.54 -37.71
C ALA A 217 21.69 6.92 -36.52
N ASP A 218 20.47 6.39 -36.52
CA ASP A 218 19.60 6.38 -35.34
C ASP A 218 20.24 5.45 -34.29
N GLU A 219 21.18 6.03 -33.53
CA GLU A 219 21.94 5.32 -32.50
C GLU A 219 20.99 5.03 -31.34
N LEU A 220 20.62 3.77 -31.18
CA LEU A 220 19.92 3.28 -29.99
C LEU A 220 20.77 3.61 -28.76
N VAL A 221 20.44 4.72 -28.10
CA VAL A 221 21.05 5.11 -26.82
C VAL A 221 20.55 4.15 -25.76
N VAL A 222 21.22 3.00 -25.65
CA VAL A 222 21.08 2.09 -24.52
C VAL A 222 21.65 2.82 -23.31
N PHE A 223 20.78 3.37 -22.47
CA PHE A 223 21.14 4.04 -21.24
C PHE A 223 21.65 3.00 -20.22
N MET A 224 22.94 2.67 -20.31
CA MET A 224 23.63 1.96 -19.23
C MET A 224 23.98 2.99 -18.15
N PRO A 225 23.46 2.86 -16.91
CA PRO A 225 23.81 3.78 -15.82
C PRO A 225 25.29 3.61 -15.45
N GLU A 226 25.99 4.71 -15.11
CA GLU A 226 27.42 4.65 -14.78
C GLU A 226 27.74 3.80 -13.53
N THR A 227 26.73 3.60 -12.67
CA THR A 227 26.76 2.68 -11.53
C THR A 227 25.53 1.77 -11.57
N PRO A 228 25.66 0.46 -11.27
CA PRO A 228 24.50 -0.43 -11.19
C PRO A 228 23.51 0.04 -10.13
N TYR A 229 22.23 -0.22 -10.36
CA TYR A 229 21.19 0.05 -9.36
C TYR A 229 21.22 -1.02 -8.27
N THR A 230 21.08 -0.60 -7.02
CA THR A 230 21.18 -1.47 -5.83
C THR A 230 19.81 -1.93 -5.32
N GLY A 231 18.72 -1.40 -5.88
CA GLY A 231 17.35 -1.65 -5.44
C GLY A 231 16.32 -0.89 -6.27
N LEU A 232 15.05 -1.09 -5.94
CA LEU A 232 13.90 -0.40 -6.55
C LEU A 232 13.14 0.39 -5.47
N LEU A 233 12.90 1.68 -5.72
CA LEU A 233 12.02 2.51 -4.91
C LEU A 233 10.77 2.84 -5.74
N VAL A 234 9.61 2.33 -5.29
CA VAL A 234 8.33 2.55 -5.97
C VAL A 234 7.55 3.63 -5.23
N ASP A 235 7.40 4.80 -5.85
CA ASP A 235 6.55 5.88 -5.33
C ASP A 235 5.07 5.53 -5.56
N VAL A 236 4.38 5.18 -4.47
CA VAL A 236 2.94 4.85 -4.44
C VAL A 236 2.13 5.90 -3.65
N ARG A 237 2.73 7.06 -3.39
CA ARG A 237 2.11 8.14 -2.60
C ARG A 237 0.85 8.66 -3.28
N GLY A 238 -0.21 8.81 -2.48
CA GLY A 238 -1.52 9.26 -2.94
C GLY A 238 -2.35 8.20 -3.66
N LEU A 239 -1.83 6.99 -3.89
CA LEU A 239 -2.59 5.90 -4.52
C LEU A 239 -3.36 5.03 -3.51
N GLY A 240 -3.11 5.22 -2.20
CA GLY A 240 -3.80 4.47 -1.14
C GLY A 240 -3.38 3.01 -1.04
N LEU A 241 -2.16 2.66 -1.48
CA LEU A 241 -1.63 1.29 -1.36
C LEU A 241 -1.66 0.83 0.10
N GLN A 242 -2.25 -0.34 0.34
CA GLN A 242 -2.23 -0.95 1.68
C GLN A 242 -1.07 -1.95 1.80
N PRO A 243 -0.15 -1.80 2.76
CA PRO A 243 0.94 -2.74 2.95
C PRO A 243 0.48 -4.19 3.18
N SER A 244 1.25 -5.17 2.71
CA SER A 244 0.99 -6.60 2.86
C SER A 244 2.30 -7.38 2.99
N ILE A 245 2.24 -8.69 3.30
CA ILE A 245 3.43 -9.53 3.48
C ILE A 245 4.10 -9.87 2.13
N ALA A 246 3.31 -10.09 1.09
CA ALA A 246 3.72 -10.47 -0.25
C ALA A 246 3.06 -9.57 -1.33
N PRO A 247 3.37 -8.26 -1.33
CA PRO A 247 2.92 -7.35 -2.38
C PRO A 247 3.57 -7.70 -3.72
N ARG A 248 2.94 -7.28 -4.82
CA ARG A 248 3.52 -7.36 -6.16
C ARG A 248 3.66 -5.98 -6.80
N VAL A 249 4.57 -5.90 -7.75
CA VAL A 249 4.63 -4.82 -8.74
C VAL A 249 4.28 -5.44 -10.09
N ILE A 250 3.25 -4.92 -10.74
CA ILE A 250 2.75 -5.40 -12.03
C ILE A 250 2.74 -4.27 -13.06
N SER A 251 2.82 -4.59 -14.35
CA SER A 251 2.60 -3.60 -15.42
C SER A 251 1.10 -3.39 -15.69
N THR A 252 0.75 -2.39 -16.50
CA THR A 252 -0.63 -2.15 -16.98
C THR A 252 -1.20 -3.29 -17.83
N GLU A 253 -0.35 -4.14 -18.40
CA GLU A 253 -0.72 -5.39 -19.09
C GLU A 253 -0.87 -6.59 -18.13
N GLY A 254 -0.56 -6.44 -16.84
CA GLY A 254 -0.66 -7.49 -15.83
C GLY A 254 0.61 -8.33 -15.65
N HIS A 255 1.68 -8.05 -16.39
CA HIS A 255 2.97 -8.73 -16.24
C HIS A 255 3.56 -8.50 -14.85
N VAL A 256 4.04 -9.56 -14.18
CA VAL A 256 4.64 -9.49 -12.85
C VAL A 256 6.10 -9.05 -12.97
N ILE A 257 6.41 -7.85 -12.48
CA ILE A 257 7.76 -7.29 -12.44
C ILE A 257 8.45 -7.67 -11.12
N HIS A 258 7.70 -7.68 -10.02
CA HIS A 258 8.21 -8.08 -8.70
C HIS A 258 7.14 -8.78 -7.86
N GLY A 259 7.55 -9.72 -7.02
CA GLY A 259 6.70 -10.32 -5.99
C GLY A 259 7.31 -11.57 -5.35
N ALA A 260 6.53 -12.31 -4.57
CA ALA A 260 7.01 -13.52 -3.87
C ALA A 260 7.53 -14.64 -4.80
N ALA A 261 7.19 -14.60 -6.09
CA ALA A 261 7.69 -15.51 -7.12
C ALA A 261 9.02 -15.07 -7.77
N THR A 262 9.39 -13.78 -7.71
CA THR A 262 10.65 -13.27 -8.31
C THR A 262 11.80 -13.26 -7.29
N VAL A 263 11.48 -13.16 -5.99
CA VAL A 263 12.46 -13.13 -4.90
C VAL A 263 12.90 -14.54 -4.51
N ASP A 264 14.19 -14.72 -4.20
CA ASP A 264 14.69 -15.97 -3.60
C ASP A 264 13.95 -16.30 -2.30
N ARG A 265 13.48 -17.55 -2.13
CA ARG A 265 12.63 -17.94 -1.00
C ARG A 265 13.29 -17.74 0.37
N SER A 266 14.62 -17.86 0.48
CA SER A 266 15.34 -17.60 1.73
C SER A 266 15.38 -16.10 2.03
N LEU A 267 15.69 -15.26 1.05
CA LEU A 267 15.70 -13.81 1.20
C LEU A 267 14.30 -13.24 1.46
N ALA A 268 13.27 -13.75 0.78
CA ALA A 268 11.87 -13.42 1.07
C ALA A 268 11.45 -13.81 2.49
N THR A 269 12.06 -14.85 3.07
CA THR A 269 11.79 -15.28 4.45
C THR A 269 12.51 -14.38 5.46
N ASP A 270 13.82 -14.17 5.30
CA ASP A 270 14.66 -13.47 6.26
C ASP A 270 14.48 -11.94 6.23
N TYR A 271 14.26 -11.39 5.02
CA TYR A 271 14.15 -9.95 4.78
C TYR A 271 12.77 -9.51 4.28
N GLY A 272 11.91 -10.41 3.80
CA GLY A 272 10.59 -10.05 3.27
C GLY A 272 10.63 -9.61 1.80
N VAL A 273 9.52 -9.82 1.09
CA VAL A 273 9.39 -9.59 -0.37
C VAL A 273 9.65 -8.14 -0.79
N ALA A 274 9.18 -7.18 0.02
CA ALA A 274 9.42 -5.76 -0.15
C ALA A 274 9.41 -5.06 1.21
N GLY A 275 9.96 -3.85 1.28
CA GLY A 275 9.89 -2.96 2.44
C GLY A 275 8.87 -1.84 2.25
N TYR A 276 8.54 -1.17 3.34
CA TYR A 276 7.67 0.00 3.36
C TYR A 276 8.36 1.14 4.09
N ASP A 277 8.30 2.33 3.50
CA ASP A 277 8.78 3.56 4.14
C ASP A 277 7.80 4.71 3.86
N ASP A 278 7.81 5.73 4.72
CA ASP A 278 6.99 6.96 4.60
C ASP A 278 7.84 8.22 4.40
N ASP A 279 9.16 8.07 4.41
CA ASP A 279 10.14 9.12 4.24
C ASP A 279 11.17 8.73 3.15
N ILE A 280 11.37 9.63 2.18
CA ILE A 280 12.24 9.34 1.04
C ILE A 280 13.71 9.26 1.45
N ASP A 281 14.18 10.15 2.33
CA ASP A 281 15.59 10.22 2.73
C ASP A 281 15.98 8.98 3.56
N ARG A 282 15.04 8.48 4.38
CA ARG A 282 15.17 7.21 5.10
C ARG A 282 15.15 6.00 4.17
N ALA A 283 14.28 5.98 3.17
CA ALA A 283 14.26 4.90 2.18
C ALA A 283 15.59 4.82 1.42
N TYR A 284 16.12 5.97 0.96
CA TYR A 284 17.40 6.09 0.25
C TYR A 284 18.63 5.70 1.06
N THR A 285 18.55 5.60 2.40
CA THR A 285 19.66 5.16 3.26
C THR A 285 19.40 3.80 3.91
N SER A 286 18.35 3.10 3.48
CA SER A 286 17.94 1.82 4.07
C SER A 286 18.84 0.66 3.65
N GLU A 287 19.16 -0.22 4.60
CA GLU A 287 19.89 -1.49 4.38
C GLU A 287 19.29 -2.34 3.24
N ARG A 288 17.96 -2.29 3.06
CA ARG A 288 17.25 -2.98 1.97
C ARG A 288 17.72 -2.48 0.60
N LEU A 289 17.81 -1.16 0.41
CA LEU A 289 18.21 -0.56 -0.87
C LEU A 289 19.74 -0.40 -1.04
N GLY A 290 20.55 -0.77 -0.04
CA GLY A 290 22.02 -0.76 -0.13
C GLY A 290 22.75 0.01 0.98
N GLY A 291 22.04 0.57 1.96
CA GLY A 291 22.64 1.32 3.07
C GLY A 291 23.18 2.68 2.61
N GLU A 292 24.38 3.05 3.09
CA GLU A 292 25.01 4.35 2.78
C GLU A 292 25.43 4.50 1.30
N GLU A 293 25.60 3.39 0.57
CA GLU A 293 25.97 3.37 -0.87
C GLU A 293 24.77 3.06 -1.78
N ALA A 294 23.54 3.19 -1.28
CA ALA A 294 22.33 2.88 -2.05
C ALA A 294 22.16 3.80 -3.27
N ASN A 295 22.02 3.18 -4.44
CA ASN A 295 21.63 3.77 -5.71
C ASN A 295 20.33 3.08 -6.19
N PRO A 296 19.16 3.39 -5.61
CA PRO A 296 17.91 2.77 -6.03
C PRO A 296 17.43 3.34 -7.37
N PHE A 297 16.94 2.47 -8.25
CA PHE A 297 16.13 2.90 -9.38
C PHE A 297 14.77 3.38 -8.86
N VAL A 298 14.32 4.58 -9.26
CA VAL A 298 13.07 5.17 -8.75
C VAL A 298 12.03 5.21 -9.86
N VAL A 299 10.88 4.61 -9.58
CA VAL A 299 9.71 4.63 -10.48
C VAL A 299 8.48 5.11 -9.72
N ARG A 300 7.48 5.61 -10.46
CA ARG A 300 6.20 6.01 -9.89
C ARG A 300 5.10 5.08 -10.38
N ALA A 301 4.31 4.57 -9.45
CA ALA A 301 3.14 3.78 -9.80
C ALA A 301 2.03 4.66 -10.39
N THR A 302 1.30 4.11 -11.36
CA THR A 302 0.13 4.73 -12.00
C THR A 302 -1.17 4.39 -11.28
N GLY A 303 -1.19 3.31 -10.50
CA GLY A 303 -2.33 2.87 -9.70
C GLY A 303 -2.01 1.70 -8.77
N THR A 304 -3.05 1.11 -8.18
CA THR A 304 -2.97 -0.07 -7.31
C THR A 304 -3.98 -1.13 -7.74
N ALA A 305 -3.67 -2.40 -7.47
CA ALA A 305 -4.50 -3.55 -7.83
C ALA A 305 -4.86 -4.42 -6.61
N GLY A 306 -5.81 -5.33 -6.83
CA GLY A 306 -6.36 -6.26 -5.85
C GLY A 306 -7.41 -5.64 -4.91
N ARG A 307 -8.20 -6.49 -4.27
CA ARG A 307 -9.31 -6.16 -3.36
C ARG A 307 -8.92 -5.21 -2.21
N TYR A 308 -7.69 -5.32 -1.73
CA TYR A 308 -7.12 -4.52 -0.65
C TYR A 308 -6.14 -3.43 -1.14
N SER A 309 -6.04 -3.19 -2.46
CA SER A 309 -5.08 -2.24 -3.05
C SER A 309 -3.63 -2.50 -2.62
N GLY A 310 -3.22 -3.78 -2.54
CA GLY A 310 -1.90 -4.18 -2.02
C GLY A 310 -0.80 -4.31 -3.07
N ASP A 311 -1.16 -4.38 -4.35
CA ASP A 311 -0.24 -4.49 -5.49
C ASP A 311 -0.10 -3.11 -6.18
N ALA A 312 1.10 -2.76 -6.63
CA ALA A 312 1.36 -1.52 -7.36
C ALA A 312 1.37 -1.75 -8.88
N ILE A 313 0.78 -0.82 -9.64
CA ILE A 313 0.75 -0.85 -11.11
C ILE A 313 1.77 0.16 -11.64
N LEU A 314 2.69 -0.28 -12.51
CA LEU A 314 3.57 0.57 -13.32
C LEU A 314 3.02 0.69 -14.74
N ASP A 315 3.36 1.78 -15.43
CA ASP A 315 3.25 1.79 -16.89
C ASP A 315 4.22 0.78 -17.52
N ASN A 316 3.89 0.24 -18.70
CA ASN A 316 4.74 -0.71 -19.40
C ASN A 316 6.15 -0.15 -19.70
N PHE A 317 6.29 1.15 -19.97
CA PHE A 317 7.60 1.76 -20.22
C PHE A 317 8.48 1.75 -18.96
N ASP A 318 7.92 2.11 -17.81
CA ASP A 318 8.62 2.07 -16.53
C ASP A 318 8.93 0.62 -16.12
N ALA A 319 8.00 -0.31 -16.34
CA ALA A 319 8.20 -1.73 -16.09
C ALA A 319 9.40 -2.31 -16.89
N VAL A 320 9.54 -1.96 -18.17
CA VAL A 320 10.69 -2.37 -18.99
C VAL A 320 12.00 -1.76 -18.47
N GLN A 321 12.00 -0.49 -18.07
CA GLN A 321 13.19 0.14 -17.48
C GLN A 321 13.61 -0.53 -16.15
N VAL A 322 12.66 -0.96 -15.31
CA VAL A 322 12.97 -1.71 -14.07
C VAL A 322 13.68 -3.02 -14.40
N LEU A 323 13.22 -3.77 -15.41
CA LEU A 323 13.85 -5.02 -15.82
C LEU A 323 15.26 -4.81 -16.38
N GLN A 324 15.46 -3.75 -17.19
CA GLN A 324 16.79 -3.36 -17.70
C GLN A 324 17.75 -2.94 -16.57
N ALA A 325 17.26 -2.17 -15.59
CA ALA A 325 18.02 -1.80 -14.40
C ALA A 325 18.44 -3.04 -13.57
N ASP A 326 17.57 -4.05 -13.50
CA ASP A 326 17.81 -5.29 -12.78
C ASP A 326 18.80 -6.25 -13.48
N GLU A 327 19.00 -6.16 -14.81
CA GLU A 327 19.99 -7.00 -15.53
C GLU A 327 21.40 -6.94 -14.93
N VAL A 328 21.81 -5.77 -14.44
CA VAL A 328 23.14 -5.57 -13.83
C VAL A 328 23.08 -5.66 -12.29
N GLY A 329 21.97 -5.25 -11.68
CA GLY A 329 21.83 -5.17 -10.21
C GLY A 329 21.39 -6.46 -9.51
N ASP A 330 20.62 -7.32 -10.18
CA ASP A 330 19.94 -8.51 -9.62
C ASP A 330 19.21 -8.24 -8.29
N PHE A 331 18.63 -7.05 -8.17
CA PHE A 331 18.02 -6.52 -6.96
C PHE A 331 16.59 -7.03 -6.75
N LEU A 332 15.87 -7.35 -7.83
CA LEU A 332 14.52 -7.95 -7.78
C LEU A 332 14.58 -9.33 -7.12
N ARG A 333 15.50 -10.18 -7.56
CA ARG A 333 15.71 -11.52 -6.98
C ARG A 333 16.17 -11.49 -5.52
N GLN A 334 16.79 -10.39 -5.10
CA GLN A 334 17.21 -10.13 -3.72
C GLN A 334 16.11 -9.52 -2.82
N GLY A 335 14.93 -9.17 -3.34
CA GLY A 335 13.88 -8.52 -2.54
C GLY A 335 14.20 -7.08 -2.13
N ARG A 336 15.12 -6.42 -2.86
CA ARG A 336 15.56 -5.04 -2.59
C ARG A 336 14.60 -4.02 -3.20
N VAL A 337 13.33 -4.13 -2.83
CA VAL A 337 12.24 -3.27 -3.31
C VAL A 337 11.57 -2.59 -2.12
N THR A 338 11.38 -1.27 -2.18
CA THR A 338 10.71 -0.49 -1.14
C THR A 338 9.56 0.31 -1.74
N PHE A 339 8.40 0.25 -1.10
CA PHE A 339 7.26 1.11 -1.41
C PHE A 339 7.31 2.38 -0.57
N LEU A 340 7.30 3.55 -1.22
CA LEU A 340 7.18 4.84 -0.56
C LEU A 340 5.71 5.23 -0.40
N LEU A 341 5.24 5.20 0.84
CA LEU A 341 3.88 5.53 1.27
C LEU A 341 3.76 7.02 1.59
N GLY A 342 2.53 7.56 1.57
CA GLY A 342 2.25 8.95 1.90
C GLY A 342 1.15 9.60 1.07
N PRO A 343 0.89 10.90 1.27
CA PRO A 343 -0.09 11.66 0.50
C PRO A 343 0.50 12.03 -0.86
N SER A 344 -0.36 12.23 -1.87
CA SER A 344 0.09 12.72 -3.18
C SER A 344 0.96 13.97 -3.02
N ALA A 345 2.05 14.08 -3.78
CA ALA A 345 2.94 15.24 -3.74
C ALA A 345 2.20 16.57 -3.98
N GLU A 346 1.09 16.54 -4.71
CA GLU A 346 0.20 17.68 -4.94
C GLU A 346 -0.47 18.19 -3.65
N LEU A 347 -0.83 17.30 -2.71
CA LEU A 347 -1.45 17.69 -1.43
C LEU A 347 -0.46 18.44 -0.52
N ARG A 348 0.85 18.15 -0.61
CA ARG A 348 1.90 18.91 0.08
C ARG A 348 2.09 20.34 -0.46
N SER A 349 1.68 20.61 -1.71
CA SER A 349 1.80 21.92 -2.35
C SER A 349 0.75 22.93 -1.93
N LYS A 350 -0.37 22.46 -1.36
CA LYS A 350 -1.42 23.31 -0.81
C LYS A 350 -1.08 23.55 0.67
N PRO A 351 -0.65 24.76 1.07
CA PRO A 351 -0.61 25.07 2.50
C PRO A 351 -2.01 24.83 3.07
N GLU A 352 -2.10 24.23 4.26
CA GLU A 352 -3.36 24.17 4.98
C GLU A 352 -3.97 25.57 4.99
N PRO A 353 -5.29 25.72 4.74
CA PRO A 353 -5.93 27.01 4.92
C PRO A 353 -5.68 27.41 6.37
N ALA A 354 -4.90 28.47 6.57
CA ALA A 354 -4.48 28.90 7.90
C ALA A 354 -5.71 28.93 8.80
N THR A 355 -5.72 28.10 9.84
CA THR A 355 -6.83 27.99 10.77
C THR A 355 -7.16 29.39 11.24
N PHE A 356 -8.35 29.87 10.88
CA PHE A 356 -8.75 31.24 11.12
C PHE A 356 -8.71 31.45 12.63
N ASP A 357 -7.76 32.27 13.09
CA ASP A 357 -7.54 32.50 14.51
C ASP A 357 -8.71 33.35 15.02
N ASP A 358 -9.63 32.73 15.76
CA ASP A 358 -10.83 33.34 16.33
C ASP A 358 -10.54 34.43 17.38
N THR A 359 -9.29 34.90 17.47
CA THR A 359 -8.85 36.04 18.29
C THR A 359 -8.89 37.39 17.56
N TYR A 360 -9.23 37.45 16.27
CA TYR A 360 -9.31 38.72 15.51
C TYR A 360 -10.74 39.27 15.34
N PHE A 361 -11.45 39.48 16.45
CA PHE A 361 -12.58 40.43 16.47
C PHE A 361 -12.08 41.82 16.90
N ASP A 362 -11.78 42.64 15.90
CA ASP A 362 -11.34 44.02 16.03
C ASP A 362 -12.39 44.88 16.75
N SER A 363 -12.04 45.35 17.95
CA SER A 363 -12.88 46.21 18.77
C SER A 363 -12.78 47.68 18.37
N THR A 364 -13.12 48.02 17.11
CA THR A 364 -13.11 49.41 16.61
C THR A 364 -14.29 49.80 15.69
N TYR A 365 -15.53 49.36 15.97
CA TYR A 365 -16.70 49.87 15.22
C TYR A 365 -18.00 50.08 16.04
N THR A 366 -17.95 50.94 17.07
CA THR A 366 -19.14 51.68 17.51
C THR A 366 -18.77 53.08 18.03
N ASP A 367 -18.58 54.04 17.12
CA ASP A 367 -18.55 55.46 17.51
C ASP A 367 -19.13 56.38 16.42
N THR A 368 -20.45 56.54 16.42
CA THR A 368 -21.08 57.83 16.05
C THR A 368 -22.52 57.88 16.58
N PHE A 369 -22.76 58.63 17.66
CA PHE A 369 -23.51 59.90 17.60
C PHE A 369 -23.86 60.41 19.02
N MET A 370 -23.28 61.55 19.35
CA MET A 370 -23.68 62.37 20.49
C MET A 370 -25.09 62.94 20.28
N LEU A 371 -25.93 62.91 21.32
CA LEU A 371 -27.00 63.90 21.49
C LEU A 371 -27.21 64.16 22.98
N GLU A 372 -26.66 65.29 23.41
CA GLU A 372 -26.72 65.80 24.78
C GLU A 372 -27.87 66.81 24.90
N GLY A 373 -28.62 66.74 25.99
CA GLY A 373 -29.58 67.77 26.40
C GLY A 373 -31.03 67.59 25.93
N MET A 374 -31.92 67.27 26.87
CA MET A 374 -33.02 68.17 27.27
C MET A 374 -33.66 67.67 28.57
N GLU A 375 -33.86 68.59 29.52
CA GLU A 375 -34.60 68.36 30.76
C GLU A 375 -36.09 68.19 30.48
N ASN A 376 -36.79 67.42 31.32
CA ASN A 376 -38.09 67.83 31.88
C ASN A 376 -38.54 66.92 33.03
N GLU A 377 -39.21 67.53 33.99
CA GLU A 377 -39.91 66.89 35.11
C GLU A 377 -41.06 65.98 34.62
N PHE A 378 -41.51 65.02 35.43
CA PHE A 378 -42.87 65.04 36.02
C PHE A 378 -43.06 63.95 37.09
N GLU A 379 -44.19 64.03 37.81
CA GLU A 379 -44.32 63.62 39.22
C GLU A 379 -44.71 62.16 39.50
N PHE A 380 -44.49 61.84 40.79
CA PHE A 380 -44.88 60.68 41.59
C PHE A 380 -46.40 60.39 41.64
N TYR A 381 -46.79 59.11 41.57
CA TYR A 381 -47.86 58.39 42.32
C TYR A 381 -47.71 56.89 41.95
N GLY A 382 -47.83 55.89 42.82
CA GLY A 382 -48.25 55.86 44.22
C GLY A 382 -48.00 54.48 44.85
N GLU A 383 -48.28 54.42 46.15
CA GLU A 383 -47.99 53.35 47.12
C GLU A 383 -48.95 52.14 47.00
N MET A 384 -48.47 50.92 47.34
CA MET A 384 -49.16 49.93 48.20
C MET A 384 -48.33 48.64 48.38
N GLU A 385 -48.31 48.15 49.62
CA GLU A 385 -47.58 47.00 50.16
C GLU A 385 -48.53 45.81 50.43
N ALA A 386 -48.04 44.57 50.29
CA ALA A 386 -48.51 43.35 51.00
C ALA A 386 -47.61 42.16 50.57
N SER A 387 -46.60 41.75 51.35
CA SER A 387 -46.68 40.90 52.56
C SER A 387 -47.02 39.42 52.27
N ASP A 388 -45.98 38.58 52.25
CA ASP A 388 -45.98 37.14 52.56
C ASP A 388 -46.52 36.92 54.01
N PRO A 389 -47.15 35.78 54.38
CA PRO A 389 -46.37 34.57 54.69
C PRO A 389 -47.01 33.19 54.39
N GLN A 390 -46.15 32.22 54.08
CA GLN A 390 -46.06 30.85 54.65
C GLN A 390 -47.32 29.98 54.85
N GLU A 391 -47.28 28.75 54.32
CA GLU A 391 -47.16 27.53 55.17
C GLU A 391 -46.36 26.43 54.45
#